data_AF-A0A1G7LAQ5-F1
#
_entry.id   AF-A0A1G7LAQ5-F1
#
_cell.length_a   1.000
_cell.length_b   1.000
_cell.length_c   1.000
_cell.angle_alpha   90.00
_cell.angle_beta   90.00
_cell.angle_gamma   90.00
#
_symmetry.space_group_name_H-M   'P 1'
#
loop_
_entity.id
_entity.type
_entity.pdbx_description
1 polymer ?
#
loop_
_entity_poly.entity_id
_entity_poly.type
_entity_poly.pdbx_seq_one_letter_code
_entity_poly.pdbx_strand_id
1 'polypeptide(L)'
;MEKPLKIEISSTDGSKQWCTLIEKRNNQNGQMLYTFRSEQTGNDFLISKHGNEWGHLQGDLPNAECVKELGNYIDGTDHDDND
;
A
#
# COMPACT_ATOMS: atom_id res chain seq x y z
N MET A 1 0.17 20.64 4.48
CA MET A 1 0.57 19.67 3.45
C MET A 1 0.81 18.36 4.16
N GLU A 2 -0.13 17.42 4.08
CA GLU A 2 0.08 16.06 4.58
C GLU A 2 1.29 15.47 3.85
N LYS A 3 2.24 14.90 4.59
CA LYS A 3 3.41 14.28 3.97
C LYS A 3 2.95 13.02 3.23
N PRO A 4 3.40 12.78 2.00
CA PRO A 4 3.07 11.55 1.29
C PRO A 4 3.62 10.35 2.07
N LEU A 5 2.78 9.35 2.33
CA LEU A 5 3.16 8.14 3.05
C LEU A 5 4.11 7.32 2.15
N LYS A 6 5.39 7.25 2.52
CA LYS A 6 6.40 6.45 1.81
C LYS A 6 6.68 5.18 2.59
N ILE A 7 6.57 4.05 1.92
CA ILE A 7 6.71 2.71 2.51
C ILE A 7 7.82 1.97 1.77
N GLU A 8 8.76 1.42 2.51
CA GLU A 8 9.78 0.51 2.00
C GLU A 8 9.21 -0.91 2.01
N ILE A 9 9.27 -1.59 0.88
CA ILE A 9 8.84 -2.98 0.72
C ILE A 9 9.95 -3.82 0.11
N SER A 10 9.88 -5.11 0.38
CA SER A 10 10.79 -6.07 -0.24
C SER A 10 10.43 -6.22 -1.72
N SER A 11 11.34 -6.72 -2.55
CA SER A 11 11.08 -7.08 -3.95
C SER A 11 11.47 -8.52 -4.20
N THR A 12 10.98 -9.11 -5.29
CA THR A 12 11.22 -10.52 -5.61
C THR A 12 12.71 -10.88 -5.73
N ASP A 13 13.53 -9.91 -6.13
CA ASP A 13 15.00 -10.04 -6.25
C ASP A 13 15.75 -9.88 -4.91
N GLY A 14 15.03 -9.67 -3.80
CA GLY A 14 15.61 -9.38 -2.48
C GLY A 14 16.09 -7.94 -2.30
N SER A 15 15.98 -7.11 -3.35
CA SER A 15 16.16 -5.66 -3.26
C SER A 15 14.99 -4.99 -2.52
N LYS A 16 15.23 -3.79 -2.00
CA LYS A 16 14.20 -2.97 -1.36
C LYS A 16 13.71 -1.89 -2.30
N GLN A 17 12.41 -1.68 -2.31
CA GLN A 17 11.74 -0.69 -3.16
C GLN A 17 10.90 0.25 -2.32
N TRP A 18 10.89 1.51 -2.73
CA TRP A 18 10.04 2.52 -2.13
C TRP A 18 8.74 2.64 -2.91
N CYS A 19 7.64 2.67 -2.19
CA CYS A 19 6.32 2.96 -2.72
C CYS A 19 5.73 4.16 -2.01
N THR A 20 5.05 5.02 -2.76
CA THR A 20 4.39 6.21 -2.22
C THR A 20 2.88 6.02 -2.31
N LEU A 21 2.16 6.19 -1.21
CA LEU A 21 0.69 6.25 -1.23
C LEU A 21 0.27 7.56 -1.91
N ILE A 22 -0.42 7.43 -3.04
CA ILE A 22 -0.92 8.57 -3.82
C ILE A 22 -2.37 8.86 -3.49
N GLU A 23 -3.19 7.82 -3.30
CA GLU A 23 -4.61 7.99 -3.07
C GLU A 23 -5.15 6.95 -2.09
N LYS A 24 -6.00 7.40 -1.16
CA LYS A 24 -6.82 6.55 -0.29
C LYS A 24 -8.28 6.89 -0.56
N ARG A 25 -9.08 5.93 -1.00
CA ARG A 25 -10.49 6.13 -1.35
C ARG A 25 -11.37 5.06 -0.72
N ASN A 26 -12.48 5.45 -0.11
CA ASN A 26 -13.51 4.51 0.30
C ASN A 26 -14.47 4.28 -0.87
N ASN A 27 -14.43 3.08 -1.45
CA ASN A 27 -15.48 2.60 -2.33
C ASN A 27 -16.67 2.28 -1.42
N GLN A 28 -17.77 3.04 -1.56
CA GLN A 28 -19.00 3.05 -0.75
C GLN A 28 -19.61 1.68 -0.39
N ASN A 29 -19.09 0.59 -0.95
CA ASN A 29 -19.32 -0.80 -0.58
C ASN A 29 -18.55 -1.28 0.68
N GLY A 30 -17.95 -0.37 1.46
CA GLY A 30 -17.15 -0.71 2.64
C GLY A 30 -15.74 -1.22 2.32
N GLN A 31 -15.28 -1.03 1.08
CA GLN A 31 -13.94 -1.41 0.64
C GLN A 31 -13.05 -0.17 0.56
N MET A 32 -11.91 -0.22 1.25
CA MET A 32 -10.90 0.83 1.17
C MET A 32 -9.93 0.52 0.04
N LEU A 33 -9.69 1.50 -0.82
CA LEU A 33 -8.82 1.44 -1.98
C LEU A 33 -7.58 2.30 -1.71
N TYR A 34 -6.40 1.76 -2.02
CA TYR A 34 -5.12 2.41 -1.80
C TYR A 34 -4.28 2.32 -3.07
N THR A 35 -4.06 3.48 -3.69
CA THR A 35 -3.23 3.61 -4.90
C THR A 35 -1.82 3.95 -4.48
N PHE A 36 -0.88 3.10 -4.84
CA PHE A 36 0.55 3.28 -4.60
C PHE A 36 1.29 3.49 -5.92
N ARG A 37 2.35 4.29 -5.87
CA ARG A 37 3.33 4.40 -6.96
C ARG A 37 4.65 3.81 -6.53
N SER A 38 5.18 2.91 -7.35
CA SER A 38 6.55 2.43 -7.22
C SER A 38 7.52 3.54 -7.63
N GLU A 39 8.41 3.93 -6.74
CA GLU A 39 9.45 4.94 -7.04
C GLU A 39 10.52 4.36 -7.99
N GLN A 40 10.65 3.03 -8.07
CA GLN A 40 11.62 2.37 -8.94
C GLN A 40 11.14 2.29 -10.39
N THR A 41 9.87 1.92 -10.60
CA THR A 41 9.33 1.73 -11.96
C THR A 41 8.51 2.92 -12.44
N GLY A 42 8.07 3.79 -11.52
CA GLY A 42 7.11 4.87 -11.81
C GLY A 42 5.68 4.39 -12.05
N ASN A 43 5.44 3.08 -11.95
CA ASN A 43 4.13 2.48 -12.20
C ASN A 43 3.25 2.57 -10.95
N ASP A 44 1.95 2.74 -11.22
CA ASP A 44 0.92 2.74 -10.20
C ASP A 44 0.33 1.34 -10.05
N PHE A 45 0.06 0.96 -8.80
CA PHE A 45 -0.66 -0.26 -8.46
C PHE A 45 -1.66 0.01 -7.34
N LEU A 46 -2.73 -0.78 -7.36
CA LEU A 46 -3.90 -0.61 -6.52
C LEU A 46 -4.08 -1.83 -5.64
N ILE A 47 -4.10 -1.60 -4.34
CA ILE A 47 -4.51 -2.59 -3.35
C ILE A 47 -5.81 -2.16 -2.70
N SER A 48 -6.50 -3.12 -2.10
CA SER A 48 -7.74 -2.90 -1.38
C SER A 48 -7.74 -3.59 -0.03
N LYS A 49 -8.44 -2.99 0.93
CA LYS A 49 -8.77 -3.58 2.23
C LYS A 49 -10.28 -3.76 2.30
N HIS A 50 -10.72 -4.98 2.61
CA HIS A 50 -12.13 -5.29 2.86
C HIS A 50 -12.21 -6.09 4.18
N GLY A 51 -12.75 -5.47 5.23
CA GLY A 51 -12.63 -6.01 6.58
C GLY A 51 -11.15 -6.09 7.01
N ASN A 52 -10.68 -7.29 7.35
CA ASN A 52 -9.29 -7.56 7.73
C ASN A 52 -8.44 -8.13 6.59
N GLU A 53 -9.01 -8.25 5.39
CA GLU A 53 -8.33 -8.86 4.25
C GLU A 53 -7.77 -7.79 3.32
N TRP A 54 -6.52 -7.98 2.92
CA TRP A 54 -5.83 -7.16 1.93
C TRP A 54 -5.73 -7.91 0.60
N GLY A 55 -6.03 -7.21 -0.49
CA GLY A 55 -6.03 -7.78 -1.83
C GLY A 55 -5.45 -6.84 -2.87
N HIS A 56 -4.84 -7.42 -3.89
CA HIS A 56 -4.39 -6.70 -5.08
C HIS A 56 -5.54 -6.57 -6.09
N LEU A 57 -5.69 -5.39 -6.70
CA LEU A 57 -6.72 -5.14 -7.71
C LEU A 57 -6.15 -4.86 -9.11
N GLN A 58 -5.09 -4.06 -9.21
CA GLN A 58 -4.57 -3.60 -10.50
C GLN A 58 -3.11 -3.17 -10.40
N GLY A 59 -2.38 -3.30 -11.50
CA GLY A 59 -1.00 -2.83 -11.63
C GLY A 59 -0.01 -3.98 -11.48
N ASP A 60 1.26 -3.67 -11.74
CA ASP A 60 2.34 -4.62 -11.58
C ASP A 60 2.86 -4.52 -10.14
N LEU A 61 2.70 -5.61 -9.40
CA LEU A 61 3.22 -5.68 -8.05
C LEU A 61 4.70 -6.05 -8.08
N PRO A 62 5.54 -5.39 -7.28
CA PRO A 62 6.96 -5.73 -7.21
C PRO A 62 7.23 -7.12 -6.62
N ASN A 63 6.32 -7.61 -5.77
CA ASN A 63 6.29 -9.00 -5.33
C ASN A 63 4.90 -9.36 -4.75
N ALA A 64 4.59 -10.66 -4.57
CA ALA A 64 3.28 -11.10 -4.06
C ALA A 64 3.02 -10.79 -2.58
N GLU A 65 4.07 -10.69 -1.76
CA GLU A 65 4.00 -10.33 -0.33
C GLU A 65 3.87 -8.82 -0.09
N CYS A 66 4.11 -7.97 -1.09
CA CYS A 66 4.08 -6.51 -0.90
C CYS A 66 2.71 -6.02 -0.41
N VAL A 67 1.62 -6.67 -0.83
CA VAL A 67 0.25 -6.33 -0.38
C VAL A 67 0.13 -6.48 1.13
N LYS A 68 0.75 -7.52 1.69
CA LYS A 68 0.76 -7.80 3.13
C LYS A 68 1.67 -6.82 3.87
N GLU A 69 2.85 -6.53 3.34
CA GLU A 69 3.77 -5.53 3.92
C GLU A 69 3.13 -4.14 3.99
N LEU A 70 2.58 -3.66 2.87
CA LEU A 70 1.85 -2.38 2.80
C LEU A 70 0.64 -2.37 3.71
N GLY A 71 -0.13 -3.47 3.73
CA GLY A 71 -1.30 -3.60 4.56
C GLY A 71 -0.97 -3.50 6.05
N ASN A 72 0.04 -4.25 6.51
CA ASN A 72 0.52 -4.19 7.88
C ASN A 72 1.02 -2.80 8.26
N TYR A 73 1.73 -2.13 7.35
CA TYR A 73 2.21 -0.77 7.60
C TYR A 73 1.05 0.21 7.76
N ILE A 74 0.04 0.15 6.88
CA ILE A 74 -1.14 1.01 6.97
C ILE A 74 -1.93 0.72 8.26
N ASP A 75 -2.11 -0.55 8.62
CA ASP A 75 -2.81 -0.96 9.84
C ASP A 75 -2.07 -0.52 11.12
N GLY A 76 -0.74 -0.67 11.12
CA GLY A 76 0.12 -0.24 12.22
C GLY A 76 0.22 1.28 12.36
N THR A 77 0.20 2.03 11.24
CA THR A 77 0.22 3.50 11.28
C THR A 77 -1.11 4.06 11.80
N ASP A 78 -2.23 3.36 11.60
CA ASP A 78 -3.55 3.72 12.17
C ASP A 78 -3.58 3.57 13.70
N HIS A 79 -2.62 2.86 14.29
CA HIS A 79 -2.56 2.55 15.72
C HIS A 79 -1.70 3.52 16.56
N ASP A 80 -0.94 4.42 15.93
CA ASP A 80 0.05 5.28 16.63
C ASP A 80 -0.53 6.64 17.13
N ASP A 81 -1.85 6.85 17.02
CA ASP A 81 -2.54 8.08 17.50
C ASP A 81 -3.01 7.96 18.98
N ASN A 82 -2.36 7.15 19.80
CA ASN A 82 -2.57 7.10 21.27
C ASN A 82 -1.24 7.03 22.03
N ASP A 83 -0.65 8.20 22.30
CA ASP A 83 0.14 8.47 23.53
C ASP A 83 -0.23 9.87 24.07
#